data_AF-A0A962RX72-F1
#
_entry.id   AF-A0A962RX72-F1
#
_cell.length_a   1.000
_cell.length_b   1.000
_cell.length_c   1.000
_cell.angle_alpha   90.00
_cell.angle_beta   90.00
_cell.angle_gamma   90.00
#
_symmetry.space_group_name_H-M   'P 1'
#
loop_
_entity.id
_entity.type
_entity.pdbx_description
1 polymer ?
#
loop_
_entity_poly.entity_id
_entity_poly.type
_entity_poly.pdbx_seq_one_letter_code
_entity_poly.pdbx_strand_id
1 'polypeptide(L)'
;QQGVSIEKGDVVLFNTGWMKLLDSEPERFGKVEPGLGVDGAKYLVEKDVLAVGSDGWALEVIPFEDPKIMFRVHQELINYAGVYILENMDTRELAKDQAYEFMFVLGPARIKGAVQMIINPIAIR
;
A
#
# COMPACT_ATOMS: atom_id res chain seq x y z
N GLN A 1 1.00 11.28 -16.69
CA GLN A 1 -0.17 10.37 -16.67
C GLN A 1 0.29 9.00 -17.12
N GLN A 2 -0.17 7.93 -16.46
CA GLN A 2 0.29 6.55 -16.70
C GLN A 2 -0.58 5.77 -17.69
N GLY A 3 -1.77 6.29 -18.05
CA GLY A 3 -2.66 5.65 -19.02
C GLY A 3 -3.39 4.41 -18.51
N VAL A 4 -3.44 4.20 -17.19
CA VAL A 4 -4.14 3.07 -16.55
C VAL A 4 -5.50 3.51 -15.99
N SER A 5 -6.46 2.59 -15.92
CA SER A 5 -7.67 2.72 -15.13
C SER A 5 -7.60 1.79 -13.92
N ILE A 6 -8.35 2.13 -12.86
CA ILE A 6 -8.51 1.28 -11.68
C ILE A 6 -9.85 0.59 -11.81
N GLU A 7 -9.82 -0.73 -11.84
CA GLU A 7 -10.97 -1.59 -11.98
C GLU A 7 -11.26 -2.35 -10.69
N LYS A 8 -12.47 -2.91 -10.62
CA LYS A 8 -12.88 -3.74 -9.49
C LYS A 8 -11.96 -4.96 -9.33
N GLY A 9 -11.49 -5.17 -8.11
CA GLY A 9 -10.65 -6.30 -7.74
C GLY A 9 -9.14 -6.07 -7.95
N ASP A 10 -8.74 -4.88 -8.44
CA ASP A 10 -7.34 -4.54 -8.61
C ASP A 10 -6.59 -4.47 -7.27
N VAL A 11 -5.28 -4.66 -7.35
CA VAL A 11 -4.35 -4.31 -6.28
C VAL A 11 -3.64 -3.02 -6.68
N VAL A 12 -3.82 -1.96 -5.88
CA VAL A 12 -3.23 -0.65 -6.17
C VAL A 12 -1.98 -0.45 -5.34
N LEU A 13 -0.82 -0.27 -5.99
CA LEU A 13 0.47 -0.07 -5.32
C LEU A 13 0.99 1.35 -5.55
N PHE A 14 1.34 2.02 -4.45
CA PHE A 14 1.99 3.32 -4.45
C PHE A 14 3.51 3.15 -4.35
N ASN A 15 4.23 3.79 -5.27
CA ASN A 15 5.67 4.03 -5.13
C ASN A 15 5.87 5.50 -4.73
N THR A 16 6.15 5.72 -3.45
CA THR A 16 6.45 7.04 -2.88
C THR A 16 7.95 7.35 -2.91
N GLY A 17 8.76 6.32 -3.12
CA GLY A 17 10.22 6.36 -3.03
C GLY A 17 10.73 6.22 -1.59
N TRP A 18 9.87 5.98 -0.60
CA TRP A 18 10.22 5.97 0.82
C TRP A 18 11.23 4.89 1.17
N MET A 19 11.15 3.73 0.51
CA MET A 19 12.07 2.62 0.75
C MET A 19 13.54 2.95 0.44
N LYS A 20 13.81 4.00 -0.36
CA LYS A 20 15.19 4.48 -0.62
C LYS A 20 15.87 5.05 0.64
N LEU A 21 15.09 5.47 1.64
CA LEU A 21 15.65 6.00 2.89
C LEU A 21 16.32 4.91 3.74
N LEU A 22 16.05 3.63 3.50
CA LEU A 22 16.72 2.54 4.24
C LEU A 22 18.24 2.55 4.02
N ASP A 23 18.69 3.03 2.86
CA ASP A 23 20.12 3.08 2.51
C ASP A 23 20.83 4.30 3.11
N SER A 24 20.12 5.41 3.37
CA SER A 24 20.71 6.71 3.72
C SER A 24 20.25 7.30 5.05
N GLU A 25 18.98 7.14 5.41
CA GLU A 25 18.32 7.77 6.57
C GLU A 25 17.36 6.79 7.28
N PRO A 26 17.83 5.62 7.78
CA PRO A 26 16.95 4.58 8.32
C PRO A 26 16.16 5.03 9.56
N GLU A 27 16.69 5.97 10.35
CA GLU A 27 15.94 6.55 11.47
C GLU A 27 14.73 7.37 11.00
N ARG A 28 14.85 8.06 9.86
CA ARG A 28 13.77 8.88 9.32
C ARG A 28 12.65 8.00 8.77
N PHE A 29 13.03 6.88 8.14
CA PHE A 29 12.09 5.90 7.58
C PHE A 29 11.02 5.51 8.62
N GLY A 30 11.41 5.22 9.86
CA GLY A 30 10.49 4.78 10.92
C GLY A 30 9.83 5.87 11.76
N LYS A 31 10.05 7.16 11.47
CA LYS A 31 9.49 8.28 12.28
C LYS A 31 8.26 8.92 11.65
N VAL A 32 8.24 9.03 10.33
CA VAL A 32 7.21 9.68 9.51
C VAL A 32 7.12 8.93 8.19
N GLU A 33 6.08 9.17 7.40
CA GLU A 33 6.04 8.70 6.01
C GLU A 33 5.05 9.50 5.15
N PRO A 34 5.33 9.68 3.85
CA PRO A 34 4.30 9.99 2.89
C PRO A 34 3.39 8.78 2.72
N GLY A 35 2.10 9.01 2.45
CA GLY A 35 1.18 7.91 2.25
C GLY A 35 -0.19 8.37 1.78
N LEU A 36 -1.08 7.40 1.67
CA LEU A 36 -2.47 7.59 1.30
C LEU A 36 -3.20 8.47 2.35
N GLY A 37 -4.01 9.42 1.89
CA GLY A 37 -4.93 10.18 2.73
C GLY A 37 -6.32 9.55 2.77
N VAL A 38 -7.18 10.00 3.70
CA VAL A 38 -8.52 9.43 3.94
C VAL A 38 -9.41 9.51 2.71
N ASP A 39 -9.40 10.63 1.99
CA ASP A 39 -10.20 10.80 0.78
C ASP A 39 -9.75 9.86 -0.34
N GLY A 40 -8.44 9.64 -0.47
CA GLY A 40 -7.88 8.67 -1.41
C GLY A 40 -8.27 7.23 -1.06
N ALA A 41 -8.26 6.89 0.23
CA ALA A 41 -8.73 5.58 0.70
C ALA A 41 -10.20 5.35 0.36
N LYS A 42 -11.07 6.33 0.64
CA LYS A 42 -12.50 6.25 0.28
C LYS A 42 -12.72 6.10 -1.22
N TYR A 43 -11.96 6.83 -2.04
CA TYR A 43 -12.01 6.68 -3.49
C TYR A 43 -11.64 5.25 -3.93
N LEU A 44 -10.59 4.66 -3.36
CA LEU A 44 -10.21 3.28 -3.68
C LEU A 44 -11.25 2.26 -3.19
N VAL A 45 -11.90 2.51 -2.06
CA VAL A 45 -13.06 1.71 -1.59
C VAL A 45 -14.22 1.78 -2.58
N GLU A 46 -14.55 2.98 -3.09
CA GLU A 46 -15.59 3.14 -4.11
C GLU A 46 -15.26 2.41 -5.43
N LYS A 47 -13.98 2.19 -5.70
CA LYS A 47 -13.49 1.39 -6.84
C LYS A 47 -13.54 -0.11 -6.61
N ASP A 48 -13.89 -0.58 -5.41
CA ASP A 48 -13.99 -2.00 -5.05
C ASP A 48 -12.67 -2.75 -5.33
N VAL A 49 -11.54 -2.12 -4.99
CA VAL A 49 -10.20 -2.72 -5.09
C VAL A 49 -10.02 -3.81 -4.04
N LEU A 50 -9.24 -4.84 -4.37
CA LEU A 50 -8.98 -5.96 -3.46
C LEU A 50 -8.01 -5.56 -2.34
N ALA A 51 -6.96 -4.83 -2.70
CA ALA A 51 -5.91 -4.44 -1.77
C ALA A 51 -5.25 -3.12 -2.19
N VAL A 52 -4.67 -2.44 -1.20
CA VAL A 52 -3.87 -1.23 -1.40
C VAL A 52 -2.53 -1.42 -0.74
N GLY A 53 -1.46 -1.08 -1.43
CA GLY A 53 -0.11 -1.21 -0.90
C GLY A 53 0.78 -0.01 -1.15
N SER A 54 1.84 0.12 -0.38
CA SER A 54 2.89 1.10 -0.62
C SER A 54 4.27 0.59 -0.20
N ASP A 55 5.29 1.34 -0.63
CA ASP A 55 6.68 1.18 -0.21
C ASP A 55 6.99 1.84 1.16
N GLY A 56 5.96 2.30 1.87
CA GLY A 56 6.02 2.76 3.27
C GLY A 56 5.64 1.67 4.27
N TRP A 57 5.84 1.92 5.56
CA TRP A 57 5.58 0.97 6.64
C TRP A 57 4.19 1.09 7.26
N ALA A 58 3.41 2.13 6.96
CA ALA A 58 2.04 2.31 7.45
C ALA A 58 1.00 2.56 6.34
N LEU A 59 1.37 2.54 5.05
CA LEU A 59 0.52 2.89 3.90
C LEU A 59 0.01 4.34 3.86
N GLU A 60 -0.37 4.92 4.99
CA GLU A 60 -1.01 6.21 5.16
C GLU A 60 -0.04 7.30 5.63
N VAL A 61 -0.38 8.55 5.35
CA VAL A 61 0.49 9.68 5.70
C VAL A 61 0.70 9.80 7.21
N ILE A 62 1.96 9.97 7.62
CA ILE A 62 2.37 10.27 8.99
C ILE A 62 3.23 11.54 8.97
N PRO A 63 2.85 12.62 9.69
CA PRO A 63 1.74 12.72 10.65
C PRO A 63 0.34 12.58 10.04
N PHE A 64 -0.59 12.01 10.81
CA PHE A 64 -1.98 11.79 10.37
C PHE A 64 -2.69 13.12 10.07
N GLU A 65 -3.63 13.07 9.11
CA GLU A 65 -4.45 14.23 8.71
C GLU A 65 -5.26 14.81 9.88
N ASP A 66 -5.82 13.95 10.74
CA ASP A 66 -6.35 14.33 12.05
C ASP A 66 -5.45 13.75 13.16
N PRO A 67 -4.71 14.60 13.90
CA PRO A 67 -3.84 14.15 14.99
C PRO A 67 -4.55 13.41 16.13
N LYS A 68 -5.88 13.50 16.23
CA LYS A 68 -6.68 12.80 17.26
C LYS A 68 -7.09 11.39 16.84
N ILE A 69 -6.94 11.05 15.56
CA ILE A 69 -7.38 9.77 15.01
C ILE A 69 -6.17 9.06 14.41
N MET A 70 -5.68 8.04 15.11
CA MET A 70 -4.58 7.22 14.59
C MET A 70 -5.10 6.26 13.52
N PHE A 71 -4.32 6.11 12.47
CA PHE A 71 -4.54 5.12 11.42
C PHE A 71 -5.94 5.16 10.81
N ARG A 72 -6.40 6.36 10.40
CA ARG A 72 -7.77 6.51 9.89
C ARG A 72 -7.93 5.76 8.57
N VAL A 73 -6.92 5.78 7.70
CA VAL A 73 -6.95 5.05 6.43
C VAL A 73 -7.03 3.55 6.66
N HIS A 74 -6.31 3.01 7.64
CA HIS A 74 -6.47 1.59 8.01
C HIS A 74 -7.91 1.23 8.40
N GLN A 75 -8.58 2.12 9.15
CA GLN A 75 -9.97 1.88 9.54
C GLN A 75 -10.91 1.92 8.33
N GLU A 76 -10.75 2.88 7.42
CA GLU A 76 -11.52 2.95 6.17
C GLU A 76 -11.34 1.69 5.32
N LEU A 77 -10.11 1.24 5.11
CA LEU A 77 -9.82 0.08 4.26
C LEU A 77 -10.21 -1.23 4.93
N ILE A 78 -9.69 -1.54 6.12
CA ILE A 78 -9.87 -2.85 6.74
C ILE A 78 -11.22 -2.97 7.44
N ASN A 79 -11.51 -2.07 8.39
CA ASN A 79 -12.66 -2.24 9.28
C ASN A 79 -13.99 -1.95 8.58
N TYR A 80 -14.04 -0.91 7.74
CA TYR A 80 -15.28 -0.50 7.08
C TYR A 80 -15.49 -1.16 5.72
N ALA A 81 -14.42 -1.47 4.97
CA ALA A 81 -14.54 -1.96 3.60
C ALA A 81 -13.99 -3.38 3.36
N GLY A 82 -13.19 -3.95 4.26
CA GLY A 82 -12.58 -5.27 4.07
C GLY A 82 -11.49 -5.31 2.99
N VAL A 83 -10.90 -4.15 2.64
CA VAL A 83 -9.79 -4.01 1.71
C VAL A 83 -8.47 -4.29 2.42
N TYR A 84 -7.63 -5.14 1.83
CA TYR A 84 -6.34 -5.51 2.42
C TYR A 84 -5.29 -4.40 2.29
N ILE A 85 -4.35 -4.36 3.24
CA ILE A 85 -3.21 -3.45 3.25
C ILE A 85 -1.92 -4.24 3.01
N LEU A 86 -1.04 -3.69 2.16
CA LEU A 86 0.28 -4.25 1.85
C LEU A 86 1.37 -3.20 2.12
N GLU A 87 2.17 -3.41 3.16
CA GLU A 87 3.22 -2.48 3.59
C GLU A 87 4.60 -2.99 3.20
N ASN A 88 5.57 -2.07 3.14
CA ASN A 88 6.96 -2.36 2.81
C ASN A 88 7.12 -3.09 1.47
N MET A 89 6.30 -2.70 0.48
CA MET A 89 6.35 -3.27 -0.86
C MET A 89 7.52 -2.67 -1.64
N ASP A 90 8.50 -3.48 -2.04
CA ASP A 90 9.58 -2.99 -2.90
C ASP A 90 9.10 -2.85 -4.34
N THR A 91 8.74 -1.61 -4.71
CA THR A 91 8.22 -1.26 -6.04
C THR A 91 9.26 -0.55 -6.91
N ARG A 92 10.55 -0.53 -6.50
CA ARG A 92 11.61 0.26 -7.15
C ARG A 92 11.85 -0.16 -8.60
N GLU A 93 12.00 -1.46 -8.85
CA GLU A 93 12.22 -1.95 -10.22
C GLU A 93 10.98 -1.80 -11.10
N LEU A 94 9.76 -2.00 -10.57
CA LEU A 94 8.51 -1.74 -11.32
C LEU A 94 8.40 -0.29 -11.78
N ALA A 95 8.71 0.66 -10.89
CA ALA A 95 8.65 2.08 -11.22
C ALA A 95 9.72 2.48 -12.24
N LYS A 96 10.93 1.91 -12.13
CA LYS A 96 12.03 2.11 -13.10
C LYS A 96 11.66 1.58 -14.48
N ASP A 97 10.99 0.43 -14.55
CA ASP A 97 10.54 -0.19 -15.80
C ASP A 97 9.23 0.41 -16.35
N GLN A 98 8.66 1.38 -15.64
CA GLN A 98 7.37 1.99 -15.95
C GLN A 98 6.26 0.94 -16.13
N ALA A 99 6.32 -0.14 -15.34
CA ALA A 99 5.34 -1.21 -15.31
C ALA A 99 4.17 -0.78 -14.43
N TYR A 100 3.13 -0.19 -15.04
CA TYR A 100 1.98 0.37 -14.31
C TYR A 100 0.79 -0.57 -14.21
N GLU A 101 0.74 -1.60 -15.05
CA GLU A 101 -0.27 -2.66 -15.05
C GLU A 101 0.44 -3.99 -15.28
N PHE A 102 0.11 -4.99 -14.47
CA PHE A 102 0.78 -6.30 -14.45
C PHE A 102 -0.08 -7.31 -13.70
N MET A 103 0.16 -8.60 -13.95
CA MET A 103 -0.43 -9.66 -13.15
C MET A 103 0.24 -9.70 -11.76
N PHE A 104 -0.54 -9.46 -10.72
CA PHE A 104 -0.10 -9.53 -9.33
C PHE A 104 -0.40 -10.92 -8.74
N VAL A 105 0.64 -11.59 -8.24
CA VAL A 105 0.52 -12.92 -7.62
C VAL A 105 0.88 -12.82 -6.15
N LEU A 106 -0.09 -13.11 -5.29
CA LEU A 106 0.07 -13.15 -3.84
C LEU A 106 -0.21 -14.55 -3.30
N GLY A 107 0.79 -15.14 -2.65
CA GLY A 107 0.70 -16.48 -2.04
C GLY A 107 0.92 -16.45 -0.53
N PRO A 108 -0.06 -16.03 0.28
CA PRO A 108 0.08 -16.04 1.72
C PRO A 108 -0.07 -17.49 2.25
N ALA A 109 0.71 -17.83 3.28
CA ALA A 109 0.52 -19.09 4.00
C ALA A 109 -0.85 -19.13 4.70
N ARG A 110 -1.42 -20.33 4.83
CA ARG A 110 -2.71 -20.52 5.51
C ARG A 110 -2.48 -20.79 7.00
N ILE A 111 -2.53 -19.73 7.80
CA ILE A 111 -2.30 -19.81 9.24
C ILE A 111 -3.58 -19.39 9.98
N LYS A 112 -4.13 -20.30 10.80
CA LYS A 112 -5.34 -20.03 11.57
C LYS A 112 -5.08 -18.97 12.64
N GLY A 113 -5.88 -17.91 12.67
CA GLY A 113 -5.82 -16.85 13.69
C GLY A 113 -4.74 -15.79 13.47
N ALA A 114 -3.95 -15.88 12.39
CA ALA A 114 -3.02 -14.82 12.01
C ALA A 114 -3.78 -13.58 11.53
N VAL A 115 -3.30 -12.39 11.93
CA VAL A 115 -3.86 -11.08 11.53
C VAL A 115 -2.99 -10.37 10.50
N GLN A 116 -1.79 -10.87 10.24
CA GLN A 116 -0.83 -10.37 9.25
C GLN A 116 0.17 -11.45 8.86
N MET A 117 0.93 -11.22 7.78
CA MET A 117 1.94 -12.15 7.28
C MET A 117 3.02 -11.47 6.45
N ILE A 118 4.25 -11.98 6.54
CA ILE A 118 5.31 -11.65 5.58
C ILE A 118 5.04 -12.38 4.27
N ILE A 119 4.99 -11.62 3.18
CA ILE A 119 4.68 -12.10 1.84
C ILE A 119 5.85 -11.81 0.89
N ASN A 120 5.93 -12.55 -0.21
CA ASN A 120 6.84 -12.26 -1.32
C ASN A 120 6.03 -12.23 -2.63
N PRO A 121 5.31 -11.13 -2.90
CA PRO A 121 4.46 -11.01 -4.06
C PRO A 121 5.28 -10.92 -5.35
N ILE A 122 4.73 -11.46 -6.44
CA ILE A 122 5.38 -11.46 -7.76
C ILE A 122 4.53 -10.63 -8.72
N ALA A 123 5.18 -9.74 -9.45
CA ALA A 123 4.59 -9.03 -10.59
C ALA A 123 5.07 -9.67 -11.90
N ILE A 124 4.15 -9.92 -12.83
CA ILE A 124 4.44 -10.48 -14.16
C ILE A 124 3.88 -9.52 -15.21
N ARG A 125 4.74 -9.10 -16.16
CA ARG A 125 4.42 -8.21 -17.27
C ARG A 125 4.84 -8.82 -18.60
#